data_AF-A0A6G1RUB4-F1
#
_entry.id   AF-A0A6G1RUB4-F1
#
_cell.length_a   1.000
_cell.length_b   1.000
_cell.length_c   1.000
_cell.angle_alpha   90.00
_cell.angle_beta   90.00
_cell.angle_gamma   90.00
#
_symmetry.space_group_name_H-M   'P 1'
#
loop_
_entity.id
_entity.type
_entity.pdbx_description
1 polymer ?
#
loop_
_entity_poly.entity_id
_entity_poly.type
_entity_poly.pdbx_seq_one_letter_code
_entity_poly.pdbx_strand_id
1 'polypeptide(L)'
;HQPPTLDLLFELLRDVAKTPGPGFGIYAVVHLLLPTMSLWLHRSHGDHSYWDVASANFKHAIGLSCELVVEHIQNFIHSDIGYENMINTMLKDLFKLLVACVAEPTEIISRVGCSCIRYVLVTAGPVFTEEMWRLACCALQDAFSATLEPVKNLLGYFHSGSESFSGDACEVKVAAPSLSPSAEAEYWRIRAMAQQVFMLETQCSPKTPSNKEGFEHAQSCVLIIDLPPDKKPNGHTQRSIPFRTIVVSLLSHQVLLQNLYDILLEEFVKGPSNLEEKMTVQVPENKLAGFLRYISMQNLAVIFDLLLDSYRTAREFDTRPGLKCLLKKVSGISGAANLYRQSAMSFNIYFHALVCA
;
A
#
# COMPACT_ATOMS: atom_id res chain seq x y z
N HIS A 1 -10.24 -21.04 9.83
CA HIS A 1 -10.36 -20.83 8.37
C HIS A 1 -11.65 -21.50 7.90
N GLN A 2 -12.60 -20.77 7.27
CA GLN A 2 -13.89 -21.31 6.81
C GLN A 2 -14.16 -21.02 5.32
N PRO A 3 -13.33 -21.54 4.39
CA PRO A 3 -13.45 -21.25 2.97
C PRO A 3 -14.79 -21.65 2.35
N PRO A 4 -15.39 -22.84 2.62
CA PRO A 4 -16.63 -23.24 1.92
C PRO A 4 -17.81 -22.31 2.18
N THR A 5 -17.88 -21.71 3.38
CA THR A 5 -18.94 -20.76 3.73
C THR A 5 -18.79 -19.45 2.97
N LEU A 6 -17.56 -18.97 2.81
CA LEU A 6 -17.28 -17.77 2.03
C LEU A 6 -17.53 -18.04 0.54
N ASP A 7 -17.04 -19.16 0.01
CA ASP A 7 -17.24 -19.52 -1.39
C ASP A 7 -18.73 -19.58 -1.75
N LEU A 8 -19.54 -20.26 -0.93
CA LEU A 8 -21.00 -20.30 -1.11
C LEU A 8 -21.65 -18.91 -1.02
N LEU A 9 -21.22 -18.05 -0.08
CA LEU A 9 -21.74 -16.69 0.02
C LEU A 9 -21.50 -15.90 -1.27
N PHE A 10 -20.30 -16.02 -1.85
CA PHE A 10 -19.95 -15.32 -3.09
C PHE A 10 -20.62 -15.93 -4.32
N GLU A 11 -20.84 -17.25 -4.36
CA GLU A 11 -21.69 -17.88 -5.37
C GLU A 11 -23.12 -17.31 -5.34
N LEU A 12 -23.71 -17.20 -4.15
CA LEU A 12 -25.04 -16.60 -3.99
C LEU A 12 -25.08 -15.14 -4.45
N LEU A 13 -24.06 -14.34 -4.11
CA LEU A 13 -23.96 -12.95 -4.57
C LEU A 13 -23.86 -12.84 -6.09
N ARG A 14 -23.15 -13.77 -6.76
CA ARG A 14 -23.11 -13.84 -8.23
C ARG A 14 -24.47 -14.19 -8.83
N ASP A 15 -25.21 -15.11 -8.21
CA ASP A 15 -26.53 -15.49 -8.70
C ASP A 15 -27.57 -14.37 -8.55
N VAL A 16 -27.44 -13.54 -7.52
CA VAL A 16 -28.28 -12.35 -7.32
C VAL A 16 -28.15 -11.34 -8.48
N ALA A 17 -26.99 -11.31 -9.17
CA ALA A 17 -26.78 -10.51 -10.37
C ALA A 17 -27.55 -11.03 -11.60
N LYS A 18 -27.94 -12.31 -11.60
CA LYS A 18 -28.78 -12.91 -12.64
C LYS A 18 -30.25 -12.72 -12.32
N THR A 19 -30.63 -13.02 -11.08
CA THR A 19 -32.01 -12.91 -10.59
C THR A 19 -31.96 -12.30 -9.18
N PRO A 20 -32.43 -11.06 -8.96
CA PRO A 20 -33.35 -10.30 -9.81
C PRO A 20 -32.72 -9.46 -10.93
N GLY A 21 -31.38 -9.39 -11.02
CA GLY A 21 -30.69 -8.80 -12.17
C GLY A 21 -29.47 -7.92 -11.82
N PRO A 22 -28.75 -7.40 -12.83
CA PRO A 22 -27.44 -6.78 -12.63
C PRO A 22 -27.45 -5.57 -11.70
N GLY A 23 -28.45 -4.68 -11.85
CA GLY A 23 -28.59 -3.51 -11.00
C GLY A 23 -28.75 -3.86 -9.52
N PHE A 24 -29.49 -4.93 -9.20
CA PHE A 24 -29.63 -5.39 -7.82
C PHE A 24 -28.37 -6.09 -7.32
N GLY A 25 -27.67 -6.85 -8.18
CA GLY A 25 -26.36 -7.41 -7.86
C GLY A 25 -25.35 -6.32 -7.45
N ILE A 26 -25.24 -5.26 -8.26
CA ILE A 26 -24.37 -4.10 -7.96
C ILE A 26 -24.83 -3.41 -6.66
N TYR A 27 -26.13 -3.23 -6.47
CA TYR A 27 -26.69 -2.67 -5.24
C TYR A 27 -26.32 -3.51 -4.00
N ALA A 28 -26.42 -4.83 -4.09
CA ALA A 28 -26.05 -5.74 -2.99
C ALA A 28 -24.56 -5.62 -2.65
N VAL A 29 -23.68 -5.47 -3.65
CA VAL A 29 -22.26 -5.24 -3.41
C VAL A 29 -22.02 -3.92 -2.66
N VAL A 30 -22.59 -2.82 -3.15
CA VAL A 30 -22.42 -1.47 -2.60
C VAL A 30 -22.99 -1.34 -1.19
N HIS A 31 -24.19 -1.88 -0.95
CA HIS A 31 -24.94 -1.60 0.27
C HIS A 31 -24.90 -2.73 1.32
N LEU A 32 -24.42 -3.93 0.95
CA LEU A 32 -24.33 -5.06 1.89
C LEU A 32 -22.89 -5.57 2.02
N LEU A 33 -22.27 -5.98 0.91
CA LEU A 33 -20.96 -6.64 0.94
C LEU A 33 -19.85 -5.69 1.43
N LEU A 34 -19.63 -4.58 0.71
CA LEU A 34 -18.53 -3.66 1.01
C LEU A 34 -18.65 -3.01 2.39
N PRO A 35 -19.85 -2.58 2.86
CA PRO A 35 -20.02 -2.10 4.23
C PRO A 35 -19.73 -3.16 5.29
N THR A 36 -20.11 -4.42 5.05
CA THR A 36 -19.81 -5.54 5.96
C THR A 36 -18.30 -5.80 6.04
N MET A 37 -17.61 -5.77 4.90
CA MET A 37 -16.15 -5.92 4.85
C MET A 37 -15.44 -4.75 5.54
N SER A 38 -15.92 -3.52 5.35
CA SER A 38 -15.40 -2.34 6.05
C SER A 38 -15.60 -2.46 7.55
N LEU A 39 -16.79 -2.86 8.01
CA LEU A 39 -17.04 -3.09 9.44
C LEU A 39 -16.12 -4.19 9.99
N TRP A 40 -15.91 -5.28 9.24
CA TRP A 40 -15.00 -6.34 9.65
C TRP A 40 -13.57 -5.83 9.81
N LEU A 41 -13.06 -5.02 8.88
CA LEU A 41 -11.72 -4.42 8.99
C LEU A 41 -11.55 -3.63 10.31
N HIS A 42 -12.57 -2.84 10.68
CA HIS A 42 -12.54 -2.02 11.90
C HIS A 42 -12.76 -2.79 13.21
N ARG A 43 -13.22 -4.06 13.16
CA ARG A 43 -13.40 -4.90 14.36
C ARG A 43 -12.10 -5.24 15.08
N SER A 44 -10.95 -5.06 14.42
CA SER A 44 -9.65 -5.23 15.07
C SER A 44 -9.49 -4.29 16.27
N HIS A 45 -10.11 -3.11 16.25
CA HIS A 45 -9.92 -2.06 17.27
C HIS A 45 -8.44 -1.77 17.60
N GLY A 46 -7.53 -2.03 16.66
CA GLY A 46 -6.08 -1.92 16.88
C GLY A 46 -5.43 -3.10 17.61
N ASP A 47 -6.18 -4.14 17.98
CA ASP A 47 -5.64 -5.38 18.53
C ASP A 47 -5.01 -6.22 17.41
N HIS A 48 -3.69 -6.42 17.49
CA HIS A 48 -2.96 -7.25 16.54
C HIS A 48 -3.30 -8.74 16.67
N SER A 49 -3.63 -9.22 17.87
CA SER A 49 -3.91 -10.64 18.11
C SER A 49 -5.21 -11.10 17.44
N TYR A 50 -6.15 -10.19 17.21
CA TYR A 50 -7.35 -10.44 16.42
C TYR A 50 -7.04 -11.04 15.04
N TRP A 51 -6.02 -10.48 14.39
CA TRP A 51 -5.66 -10.86 13.03
C TRP A 51 -4.98 -12.22 12.92
N ASP A 52 -4.45 -12.77 14.02
CA ASP A 52 -3.87 -14.12 14.03
C ASP A 52 -4.93 -15.19 13.68
N VAL A 53 -6.18 -14.95 14.06
CA VAL A 53 -7.30 -15.87 13.78
C VAL A 53 -8.11 -15.43 12.56
N ALA A 54 -8.29 -14.12 12.39
CA ALA A 54 -9.21 -13.57 11.38
C ALA A 54 -8.58 -13.36 9.99
N SER A 55 -7.26 -13.13 9.90
CA SER A 55 -6.61 -12.63 8.67
C SER A 55 -6.80 -13.54 7.46
N ALA A 56 -6.73 -14.86 7.63
CA ALA A 56 -6.88 -15.80 6.53
C ALA A 56 -8.28 -15.71 5.89
N ASN A 57 -9.33 -15.66 6.72
CA ASN A 57 -10.70 -15.54 6.23
C ASN A 57 -10.96 -14.16 5.60
N PHE A 58 -10.47 -13.09 6.23
CA PHE A 58 -10.63 -11.73 5.69
C PHE A 58 -9.92 -11.59 4.34
N LYS A 59 -8.69 -12.10 4.22
CA LYS A 59 -7.91 -12.11 2.97
C LYS A 59 -8.66 -12.83 1.85
N HIS A 60 -9.27 -13.99 2.15
CA HIS A 60 -10.07 -14.73 1.16
C HIS A 60 -11.31 -13.93 0.75
N ALA A 61 -12.07 -13.42 1.72
CA ALA A 61 -13.29 -12.66 1.48
C ALA A 61 -13.04 -11.37 0.68
N ILE A 62 -11.96 -10.62 0.96
CA ILE A 62 -11.65 -9.40 0.22
C ILE A 62 -11.14 -9.70 -1.20
N GLY A 63 -10.45 -10.82 -1.40
CA GLY A 63 -10.10 -11.34 -2.71
C GLY A 63 -11.34 -11.62 -3.56
N LEU A 64 -12.27 -12.43 -3.03
CA LEU A 64 -13.55 -12.70 -3.69
C LEU A 64 -14.40 -11.45 -3.92
N SER A 65 -14.33 -10.45 -3.02
CA SER A 65 -14.98 -9.15 -3.21
C SER A 65 -14.43 -8.40 -4.42
N CYS A 66 -13.12 -8.43 -4.62
CA CYS A 66 -12.49 -7.82 -5.79
C CYS A 66 -12.85 -8.56 -7.08
N GLU A 67 -12.84 -9.90 -7.07
CA GLU A 67 -13.25 -10.72 -8.21
C GLU A 67 -14.69 -10.40 -8.63
N LEU A 68 -15.63 -10.38 -7.66
CA LEU A 68 -17.03 -10.07 -7.93
C LEU A 68 -17.21 -8.66 -8.54
N VAL A 69 -16.52 -7.65 -7.99
CA VAL A 69 -16.59 -6.28 -8.53
C VAL A 69 -16.02 -6.21 -9.94
N VAL A 70 -14.90 -6.89 -10.22
CA VAL A 70 -14.30 -6.97 -11.56
C VAL A 70 -15.24 -7.66 -12.55
N GLU A 71 -15.87 -8.78 -12.16
CA GLU A 71 -16.89 -9.46 -12.96
C GLU A 71 -18.05 -8.53 -13.29
N HIS A 72 -18.54 -7.74 -12.32
CA HIS A 72 -19.61 -6.76 -12.57
C HIS A 72 -19.17 -5.66 -13.56
N ILE A 73 -17.95 -5.14 -13.43
CA ILE A 73 -17.42 -4.12 -14.34
C ILE A 73 -17.38 -4.69 -15.77
N GLN A 74 -16.72 -5.84 -15.95
CA GLN A 74 -16.51 -6.45 -17.27
C GLN A 74 -17.83 -6.83 -17.96
N ASN A 75 -18.81 -7.32 -17.20
CA ASN A 75 -20.08 -7.80 -17.78
C ASN A 75 -21.10 -6.68 -18.03
N PHE A 76 -21.06 -5.58 -17.26
CA PHE A 76 -22.18 -4.62 -17.23
C PHE A 76 -21.80 -3.19 -17.61
N ILE A 77 -20.52 -2.84 -17.75
CA ILE A 77 -20.12 -1.46 -18.08
C ILE A 77 -20.61 -1.01 -19.46
N HIS A 78 -20.65 -1.92 -20.44
CA HIS A 78 -21.13 -1.65 -21.79
C HIS A 78 -22.59 -2.09 -22.01
N SER A 79 -23.36 -2.26 -20.93
CA SER A 79 -24.78 -2.64 -21.03
C SER A 79 -25.64 -1.47 -21.51
N ASP A 80 -26.57 -1.74 -22.43
CA ASP A 80 -27.53 -0.76 -22.99
C ASP A 80 -28.41 -0.08 -21.93
N ILE A 81 -28.56 -0.70 -20.74
CA ILE A 81 -29.39 -0.21 -19.64
C ILE A 81 -28.69 0.94 -18.87
N GLY A 82 -27.37 1.11 -19.02
CA GLY A 82 -26.61 2.23 -18.46
C GLY A 82 -26.33 2.11 -16.96
N TYR A 83 -25.57 1.10 -16.54
CA TYR A 83 -25.20 0.89 -15.12
C TYR A 83 -23.95 1.66 -14.65
N GLU A 84 -23.35 2.48 -15.52
CA GLU A 84 -22.05 3.13 -15.28
C GLU A 84 -21.98 3.86 -13.92
N ASN A 85 -22.98 4.65 -13.56
CA ASN A 85 -22.99 5.38 -12.28
C ASN A 85 -22.97 4.45 -11.05
N MET A 86 -23.69 3.33 -11.12
CA MET A 86 -23.70 2.34 -10.03
C MET A 86 -22.36 1.61 -9.95
N ILE A 87 -21.77 1.28 -11.10
CA ILE A 87 -20.46 0.64 -11.18
C ILE A 87 -19.37 1.59 -10.67
N ASN A 88 -19.41 2.88 -11.03
CA ASN A 88 -18.48 3.90 -10.52
C ASN A 88 -18.57 4.03 -8.99
N THR A 89 -19.79 3.97 -8.44
CA THR A 89 -19.99 3.98 -6.98
C THR A 89 -19.40 2.73 -6.33
N MET A 90 -19.68 1.54 -6.89
CA MET A 90 -19.14 0.27 -6.42
C MET A 90 -17.62 0.23 -6.47
N LEU A 91 -17.01 0.67 -7.57
CA LEU A 91 -15.56 0.73 -7.73
C LEU A 91 -14.93 1.70 -6.74
N LYS A 92 -15.53 2.89 -6.57
CA LYS A 92 -15.08 3.89 -5.59
C LYS A 92 -15.08 3.33 -4.16
N ASP A 93 -16.16 2.68 -3.75
CA ASP A 93 -16.28 2.15 -2.39
C ASP A 93 -15.40 0.92 -2.17
N LEU A 94 -15.18 0.08 -3.19
CA LEU A 94 -14.17 -0.95 -3.14
C LEU A 94 -12.79 -0.33 -2.93
N PHE A 95 -12.41 0.66 -3.73
CA PHE A 95 -11.10 1.29 -3.59
C PHE A 95 -10.87 1.92 -2.22
N LYS A 96 -11.88 2.59 -1.64
CA LYS A 96 -11.79 3.10 -0.25
C LYS A 96 -11.52 1.98 0.75
N LEU A 97 -12.20 0.84 0.62
CA LEU A 97 -11.96 -0.32 1.48
C LEU A 97 -10.53 -0.85 1.31
N LEU A 98 -10.04 -0.96 0.07
CA LEU A 98 -8.67 -1.42 -0.20
C LEU A 98 -7.61 -0.45 0.34
N VAL A 99 -7.82 0.86 0.21
CA VAL A 99 -6.97 1.89 0.81
C VAL A 99 -6.96 1.77 2.34
N ALA A 100 -8.12 1.54 2.95
CA ALA A 100 -8.19 1.30 4.40
C ALA A 100 -7.41 0.04 4.80
N CYS A 101 -7.46 -1.04 4.01
CA CYS A 101 -6.61 -2.20 4.24
C CYS A 101 -5.12 -1.85 4.16
N VAL A 102 -4.69 -1.07 3.17
CA VAL A 102 -3.30 -0.61 3.02
C VAL A 102 -2.84 0.25 4.21
N ALA A 103 -3.74 0.99 4.83
CA ALA A 103 -3.45 1.80 6.01
C ALA A 103 -3.32 0.98 7.30
N GLU A 104 -3.74 -0.29 7.31
CA GLU A 104 -3.66 -1.13 8.51
C GLU A 104 -2.19 -1.39 8.91
N PRO A 105 -1.84 -1.25 10.20
CA PRO A 105 -0.48 -1.55 10.67
C PRO A 105 -0.15 -3.04 10.58
N THR A 106 -1.15 -3.91 10.35
CA THR A 106 -0.97 -5.36 10.21
C THR A 106 -0.48 -5.74 8.82
N GLU A 107 0.77 -6.21 8.75
CA GLU A 107 1.47 -6.55 7.49
C GLU A 107 0.60 -7.37 6.52
N ILE A 108 -0.03 -8.45 7.01
CA ILE A 108 -0.83 -9.34 6.17
C ILE A 108 -2.01 -8.60 5.53
N ILE A 109 -2.66 -7.71 6.28
CA ILE A 109 -3.83 -6.95 5.83
C ILE A 109 -3.42 -5.83 4.87
N SER A 110 -2.36 -5.09 5.20
CA SER A 110 -1.85 -4.07 4.28
C SER A 110 -1.38 -4.66 2.95
N ARG A 111 -0.68 -5.79 2.98
CA ARG A 111 -0.21 -6.48 1.78
C ARG A 111 -1.36 -6.95 0.90
N VAL A 112 -2.42 -7.54 1.48
CA VAL A 112 -3.60 -7.91 0.67
C VAL A 112 -4.26 -6.68 0.06
N GLY A 113 -4.36 -5.56 0.78
CA GLY A 113 -4.85 -4.29 0.23
C GLY A 113 -4.06 -3.87 -1.02
N CYS A 114 -2.74 -3.88 -0.95
CA CYS A 114 -1.87 -3.57 -2.09
C CYS A 114 -2.09 -4.54 -3.27
N SER A 115 -2.15 -5.85 -2.99
CA SER A 115 -2.36 -6.88 -4.01
C SER A 115 -3.73 -6.76 -4.69
N CYS A 116 -4.78 -6.45 -3.92
CA CYS A 116 -6.14 -6.27 -4.43
C CYS A 116 -6.25 -5.03 -5.32
N ILE A 117 -5.61 -3.91 -4.95
CA ILE A 117 -5.56 -2.71 -5.82
C ILE A 117 -4.92 -3.09 -7.16
N ARG A 118 -3.75 -3.77 -7.13
CA ARG A 118 -3.10 -4.24 -8.36
C ARG A 118 -4.00 -5.16 -9.18
N TYR A 119 -4.65 -6.13 -8.53
CA TYR A 119 -5.54 -7.07 -9.22
C TYR A 119 -6.67 -6.36 -9.97
N VAL A 120 -7.37 -5.42 -9.31
CA VAL A 120 -8.46 -4.66 -9.93
C VAL A 120 -7.94 -3.86 -11.12
N LEU A 121 -6.83 -3.15 -10.96
CA LEU A 121 -6.24 -2.34 -12.03
C LEU A 121 -5.80 -3.20 -13.21
N VAL A 122 -5.04 -4.27 -12.97
CA VAL A 122 -4.55 -5.20 -14.02
C VAL A 122 -5.71 -5.88 -14.76
N THR A 123 -6.76 -6.28 -14.06
CA THR A 123 -7.82 -7.11 -14.65
C THR A 123 -8.93 -6.30 -15.31
N ALA A 124 -9.28 -5.14 -14.75
CA ALA A 124 -10.36 -4.29 -15.25
C ALA A 124 -9.89 -3.00 -15.93
N GLY A 125 -8.62 -2.61 -15.79
CA GLY A 125 -8.05 -1.39 -16.38
C GLY A 125 -8.32 -1.20 -17.88
N PRO A 126 -8.23 -2.24 -18.74
CA PRO A 126 -8.53 -2.10 -20.16
C PRO A 126 -9.97 -1.71 -20.50
N VAL A 127 -10.93 -1.93 -19.59
CA VAL A 127 -12.36 -1.59 -19.78
C VAL A 127 -12.79 -0.39 -18.94
N PHE A 128 -11.87 0.25 -18.22
CA PHE A 128 -12.18 1.43 -17.42
C PHE A 128 -12.56 2.62 -18.31
N THR A 129 -13.62 3.31 -17.90
CA THR A 129 -13.94 4.64 -18.42
C THR A 129 -12.99 5.69 -17.83
N GLU A 130 -13.01 6.90 -18.37
CA GLU A 130 -12.20 8.01 -17.86
C GLU A 130 -12.46 8.30 -16.38
N GLU A 131 -13.73 8.21 -15.95
CA GLU A 131 -14.11 8.36 -14.55
C GLU A 131 -13.58 7.21 -13.68
N MET A 132 -13.59 5.97 -14.17
CA MET A 132 -13.02 4.83 -13.42
C MET A 132 -11.51 4.96 -13.24
N TRP A 133 -10.79 5.40 -14.27
CA TRP A 133 -9.36 5.73 -14.16
C TRP A 133 -9.11 6.87 -13.17
N ARG A 134 -9.97 7.89 -13.15
CA ARG A 134 -9.90 8.96 -12.16
C ARG A 134 -10.07 8.43 -10.74
N LEU A 135 -11.05 7.56 -10.50
CA LEU A 135 -11.28 6.90 -9.21
C LEU A 135 -10.08 6.05 -8.77
N ALA A 136 -9.50 5.29 -9.70
CA ALA A 136 -8.28 4.52 -9.48
C ALA A 136 -7.08 5.41 -9.10
N CYS A 137 -6.88 6.53 -9.79
CA CYS A 137 -5.80 7.48 -9.49
C CYS A 137 -5.98 8.14 -8.12
N CYS A 138 -7.21 8.52 -7.76
CA CYS A 138 -7.52 9.00 -6.40
C CYS A 138 -7.19 7.93 -5.34
N ALA A 139 -7.58 6.68 -5.56
CA ALA A 139 -7.29 5.60 -4.64
C ALA A 139 -5.78 5.33 -4.48
N LEU A 140 -5.01 5.39 -5.58
CA LEU A 140 -3.55 5.29 -5.54
C LEU A 140 -2.94 6.47 -4.76
N GLN A 141 -3.41 7.69 -4.98
CA GLN A 141 -2.96 8.87 -4.24
C GLN A 141 -3.24 8.73 -2.74
N ASP A 142 -4.44 8.27 -2.36
CA ASP A 142 -4.80 8.04 -0.96
C ASP A 142 -3.93 6.92 -0.33
N ALA A 143 -3.68 5.83 -1.05
CA ALA A 143 -2.81 4.74 -0.59
C ALA A 143 -1.35 5.19 -0.41
N PHE A 144 -0.82 5.98 -1.35
CA PHE A 144 0.53 6.56 -1.24
C PHE A 144 0.61 7.52 -0.04
N SER A 145 -0.40 8.36 0.14
CA SER A 145 -0.47 9.31 1.25
C SER A 145 -0.52 8.58 2.60
N ALA A 146 -1.40 7.58 2.74
CA ALA A 146 -1.52 6.78 3.97
C ALA A 146 -0.22 6.03 4.31
N THR A 147 0.48 5.51 3.30
CA THR A 147 1.75 4.78 3.52
C THR A 147 2.94 5.68 3.84
N LEU A 148 2.93 6.94 3.39
CA LEU A 148 3.97 7.92 3.72
C LEU A 148 3.68 8.72 4.99
N GLU A 149 2.43 8.79 5.43
CA GLU A 149 2.00 9.59 6.58
C GLU A 149 2.82 9.32 7.86
N PRO A 150 3.12 8.07 8.28
CA PRO A 150 3.93 7.83 9.48
C PRO A 150 5.33 8.46 9.39
N VAL A 151 5.94 8.44 8.20
CA VAL A 151 7.25 9.04 7.96
C VAL A 151 7.17 10.56 7.89
N LYS A 152 6.18 11.12 7.20
CA LYS A 152 5.96 12.58 7.15
C LYS A 152 5.71 13.15 8.55
N ASN A 153 4.93 12.44 9.36
CA ASN A 153 4.73 12.78 10.77
C ASN A 153 6.08 12.82 11.51
N LEU A 154 6.94 11.80 11.33
CA LEU A 154 8.28 11.81 11.93
C LEU A 154 9.14 12.98 11.44
N LEU A 155 9.16 13.26 10.14
CA LEU A 155 9.96 14.34 9.56
C LEU A 155 9.61 15.71 10.16
N GLY A 156 8.34 15.94 10.52
CA GLY A 156 7.91 17.17 11.20
C GLY A 156 8.57 17.43 12.56
N TYR A 157 9.18 16.40 13.19
CA TYR A 157 9.84 16.51 14.49
C TYR A 157 11.37 16.62 14.43
N PHE A 158 11.98 16.46 13.25
CA PHE A 158 13.42 16.63 13.05
C PHE A 158 13.66 17.87 12.18
N HIS A 159 14.72 18.66 12.39
CA HIS A 159 15.01 19.86 11.59
C HIS A 159 15.95 19.57 10.41
N SER A 160 15.78 20.31 9.30
CA SER A 160 16.57 20.11 8.08
C SER A 160 17.94 20.74 8.29
N GLY A 161 19.01 20.02 7.98
CA GLY A 161 20.38 20.54 8.11
C GLY A 161 20.95 20.55 9.53
N SER A 162 20.26 19.94 10.49
CA SER A 162 20.85 19.67 11.79
C SER A 162 21.85 18.52 11.73
N GLU A 163 23.02 18.72 12.33
CA GLU A 163 24.01 17.67 12.58
C GLU A 163 23.79 16.95 13.92
N SER A 164 22.76 17.32 14.68
CA SER A 164 22.46 16.69 15.97
C SER A 164 21.96 15.26 15.81
N PHE A 165 22.74 14.30 16.31
CA PHE A 165 22.37 12.89 16.37
C PHE A 165 21.39 12.57 17.51
N SER A 166 21.23 13.48 18.49
CA SER A 166 20.44 13.28 19.70
C SER A 166 19.04 13.92 19.66
N GLY A 167 18.55 14.25 18.46
CA GLY A 167 17.22 14.80 18.24
C GLY A 167 17.19 16.30 18.50
N ASP A 168 16.62 17.08 17.59
CA ASP A 168 16.60 18.53 17.77
C ASP A 168 15.26 19.22 17.68
N ALA A 169 14.25 18.53 18.22
CA ALA A 169 13.07 19.19 18.79
C ALA A 169 12.33 18.37 19.86
N CYS A 170 12.49 17.04 19.90
CA CYS A 170 11.67 16.14 20.72
C CYS A 170 12.52 15.08 21.43
N GLU A 171 12.15 14.73 22.65
CA GLU A 171 12.69 13.55 23.34
C GLU A 171 11.96 12.32 22.78
N VAL A 172 12.71 11.35 22.22
CA VAL A 172 12.12 10.10 21.75
C VAL A 172 12.37 9.00 22.77
N LYS A 173 11.30 8.62 23.46
CA LYS A 173 11.31 7.50 24.41
C LYS A 173 10.87 6.23 23.70
N VAL A 174 11.51 5.13 24.04
CA VAL A 174 11.11 3.80 23.59
C VAL A 174 10.33 3.16 24.73
N ALA A 175 9.06 2.85 24.50
CA ALA A 175 8.25 2.15 25.49
C ALA A 175 8.84 0.75 25.76
N ALA A 176 8.72 0.30 27.02
CA ALA A 176 9.15 -1.04 27.40
C ALA A 176 8.35 -2.10 26.61
N PRO A 177 9.00 -3.19 26.20
CA PRO A 177 8.35 -4.25 25.45
C PRO A 177 7.17 -4.94 26.13
N SER A 178 6.25 -5.48 25.33
CA SER A 178 5.30 -6.49 25.80
C SER A 178 6.00 -7.83 26.06
N LEU A 179 5.85 -8.39 27.26
CA LEU A 179 6.40 -9.70 27.67
C LEU A 179 5.65 -10.91 27.06
N SER A 180 5.07 -10.77 25.86
CA SER A 180 4.28 -11.84 25.26
C SER A 180 5.18 -12.99 24.76
N PRO A 181 4.69 -14.25 24.78
CA PRO A 181 5.44 -15.39 24.22
C PRO A 181 5.76 -15.25 22.73
N SER A 182 4.99 -14.44 22.00
CA SER A 182 5.17 -14.16 20.56
C SER A 182 6.10 -12.98 20.28
N ALA A 183 6.53 -12.22 21.29
CA ALA A 183 7.31 -10.99 21.13
C ALA A 183 8.64 -11.22 20.40
N GLU A 184 9.28 -12.38 20.60
CA GLU A 184 10.52 -12.74 19.90
C GLU A 184 10.31 -12.88 18.40
N ALA A 185 9.30 -13.66 18.01
CA ALA A 185 8.98 -13.90 16.60
C ALA A 185 8.55 -12.60 15.90
N GLU A 186 7.77 -11.77 16.58
CA GLU A 186 7.35 -10.46 16.08
C GLU A 186 8.53 -9.50 15.91
N TYR A 187 9.46 -9.46 16.87
CA TYR A 187 10.68 -8.65 16.76
C TYR A 187 11.50 -9.04 15.52
N TRP A 188 11.80 -10.33 15.36
CA TRP A 188 12.59 -10.80 14.22
C TRP A 188 11.89 -10.48 12.88
N ARG A 189 10.57 -10.56 12.85
CA ARG A 189 9.77 -10.19 11.67
C ARG A 189 9.83 -8.69 11.37
N ILE A 190 9.66 -7.83 12.38
CA ILE A 190 9.77 -6.37 12.23
C ILE A 190 11.19 -5.97 11.79
N ARG A 191 12.22 -6.59 12.37
CA ARG A 191 13.61 -6.36 11.99
C ARG A 191 13.90 -6.74 10.54
N ALA A 192 13.40 -7.90 10.09
CA ALA A 192 13.55 -8.33 8.70
C ALA A 192 12.88 -7.33 7.73
N MET A 193 11.66 -6.86 8.05
CA MET A 193 11.00 -5.83 7.26
C MET A 193 11.77 -4.49 7.27
N ALA A 194 12.31 -4.10 8.42
CA ALA A 194 13.13 -2.89 8.54
C ALA A 194 14.41 -2.98 7.69
N GLN A 195 15.05 -4.15 7.61
CA GLN A 195 16.17 -4.38 6.70
C GLN A 195 15.75 -4.26 5.23
N GLN A 196 14.61 -4.83 4.85
CA GLN A 196 14.09 -4.74 3.49
C GLN A 196 13.83 -3.30 3.05
N VAL A 197 13.28 -2.48 3.95
CA VAL A 197 12.91 -1.10 3.67
C VAL A 197 14.12 -0.16 3.71
N PHE A 198 14.93 -0.26 4.77
CA PHE A 198 15.93 0.75 5.10
C PHE A 198 17.35 0.47 4.60
N MET A 199 17.64 -0.74 4.13
CA MET A 199 18.98 -1.14 3.71
C MET A 199 19.03 -1.53 2.24
N LEU A 200 20.14 -1.23 1.56
CA LEU A 200 20.44 -1.73 0.22
C LEU A 200 20.83 -3.21 0.26
N GLU A 201 20.64 -3.94 -0.84
CA GLU A 201 20.94 -5.40 -0.89
C GLU A 201 22.40 -5.68 -0.57
N THR A 202 23.31 -4.80 -1.00
CA THR A 202 24.75 -4.85 -0.70
C THR A 202 25.08 -4.65 0.78
N GLN A 203 24.16 -4.06 1.54
CA GLN A 203 24.32 -3.82 2.98
C GLN A 203 23.75 -4.98 3.82
N CYS A 204 22.88 -5.82 3.24
CA CYS A 204 22.33 -6.99 3.91
C CYS A 204 23.41 -8.08 4.00
N SER A 205 23.97 -8.31 5.20
CA SER A 205 24.89 -9.42 5.41
C SER A 205 24.14 -10.76 5.30
N PRO A 206 24.65 -11.77 4.57
CA PRO A 206 24.03 -13.11 4.53
C PRO A 206 24.12 -13.88 5.86
N LYS A 207 24.86 -13.34 6.84
CA LYS A 207 24.97 -13.92 8.18
C LYS A 207 23.79 -13.42 9.03
N THR A 208 22.91 -14.34 9.41
CA THR A 208 22.02 -14.16 10.57
C THR A 208 22.87 -13.73 11.76
N PRO A 209 22.71 -12.53 12.33
CA PRO A 209 23.43 -12.17 13.54
C PRO A 209 22.85 -13.03 14.66
N SER A 210 23.63 -14.00 15.14
CA SER A 210 23.29 -14.83 16.31
C SER A 210 23.38 -14.07 17.63
N ASN A 211 23.67 -12.77 17.59
CA ASN A 211 23.84 -11.97 18.80
C ASN A 211 22.47 -11.48 19.27
N LYS A 212 22.11 -11.88 20.50
CA LYS A 212 21.04 -11.32 21.32
C LYS A 212 21.26 -9.83 21.65
N GLU A 213 22.36 -9.22 21.20
CA GLU A 213 22.63 -7.79 21.31
C GLU A 213 21.59 -7.01 20.50
N GLY A 214 20.77 -6.22 21.20
CA GLY A 214 19.66 -5.45 20.65
C GLY A 214 18.27 -6.03 20.94
N PHE A 215 18.19 -7.28 21.43
CA PHE A 215 16.92 -7.90 21.81
C PHE A 215 16.26 -7.19 23.01
N GLU A 216 17.06 -6.61 23.91
CA GLU A 216 16.58 -5.85 25.07
C GLU A 216 15.91 -4.51 24.71
N HIS A 217 16.15 -3.98 23.49
CA HIS A 217 15.78 -2.61 23.13
C HIS A 217 14.75 -2.50 21.98
N ALA A 218 14.39 -3.61 21.34
CA ALA A 218 13.71 -3.59 20.04
C ALA A 218 12.40 -4.40 19.96
N GLN A 219 11.93 -4.93 21.08
CA GLN A 219 10.64 -5.61 21.14
C GLN A 219 9.50 -4.56 21.12
N SER A 220 8.61 -4.64 20.13
CA SER A 220 7.40 -3.80 19.96
C SER A 220 7.55 -2.33 20.38
N CYS A 221 8.59 -1.66 19.86
CA CYS A 221 8.88 -0.29 20.26
C CYS A 221 7.78 0.66 19.80
N VAL A 222 7.10 1.27 20.76
CA VAL A 222 6.32 2.48 20.51
C VAL A 222 7.25 3.67 20.61
N LEU A 223 7.41 4.41 19.52
CA LEU A 223 8.14 5.67 19.52
C LEU A 223 7.23 6.70 20.17
N ILE A 224 7.58 7.12 21.38
CA ILE A 224 6.94 8.20 22.09
C ILE A 224 7.68 9.49 21.72
N ILE A 225 6.98 10.42 21.11
CA ILE A 225 7.51 11.72 20.71
C ILE A 225 6.94 12.76 21.67
N ASP A 226 7.79 13.28 22.56
CA ASP A 226 7.44 14.36 23.48
C ASP A 226 7.67 15.71 22.77
N LEU A 227 6.58 16.45 22.54
CA LEU A 227 6.60 17.75 21.88
C LEU A 227 7.11 18.85 22.84
N PRO A 228 7.94 19.80 22.36
CA PRO A 228 8.38 20.91 23.19
C PRO A 228 7.20 21.82 23.58
N PRO A 229 7.22 22.43 24.77
CA PRO A 229 6.07 23.11 25.38
C PRO A 229 5.54 24.32 24.60
N ASP A 230 6.30 24.87 23.64
CA ASP A 230 5.93 26.04 22.83
C ASP A 230 5.19 25.70 21.51
N LYS A 231 5.14 24.43 21.09
CA LYS A 231 4.41 23.99 19.89
C LYS A 231 3.13 23.25 20.29
N LYS A 232 2.16 23.99 20.85
CA LYS A 232 0.86 23.45 21.31
C LYS A 232 -0.27 23.77 20.32
N PRO A 233 -0.75 22.81 19.50
CA PRO A 233 -1.99 23.01 18.77
C PRO A 233 -3.22 22.65 19.61
N ASN A 234 -3.17 21.62 20.49
CA ASN A 234 -4.39 21.04 21.08
C ASN A 234 -4.22 20.36 22.47
N GLY A 235 -3.24 20.74 23.30
CA GLY A 235 -3.14 20.22 24.68
C GLY A 235 -2.72 18.75 24.85
N HIS A 236 -2.55 17.98 23.77
CA HIS A 236 -1.92 16.66 23.81
C HIS A 236 -0.40 16.82 23.86
N THR A 237 0.21 16.35 24.95
CA THR A 237 1.66 16.48 25.24
C THR A 237 2.53 15.42 24.58
N GLN A 238 1.93 14.34 24.04
CA GLN A 238 2.65 13.13 23.63
C GLN A 238 1.99 12.53 22.39
N ARG A 239 2.77 12.30 21.32
CA ARG A 239 2.30 11.52 20.16
C ARG A 239 3.08 10.21 20.11
N SER A 240 2.36 9.09 20.13
CA SER A 240 2.94 7.75 20.05
C SER A 240 2.76 7.16 18.66
N ILE A 241 3.85 6.77 18.01
CA ILE A 241 3.83 6.07 16.73
C ILE A 241 4.48 4.69 16.93
N PRO A 242 3.75 3.58 16.77
CA PRO A 242 4.36 2.25 16.81
C PRO A 242 5.40 2.10 15.70
N PHE A 243 6.60 1.62 16.03
CA PHE A 243 7.67 1.39 15.03
C PHE A 243 7.21 0.42 13.94
N ARG A 244 6.40 -0.58 14.32
CA ARG A 244 5.73 -1.51 13.41
C ARG A 244 4.95 -0.78 12.32
N THR A 245 4.17 0.24 12.67
CA THR A 245 3.38 1.02 11.71
C THR A 245 4.28 1.65 10.67
N ILE A 246 5.39 2.28 11.06
CA ILE A 246 6.33 2.92 10.13
C ILE A 246 6.90 1.88 9.13
N VAL A 247 7.37 0.75 9.64
CA VAL A 247 8.00 -0.29 8.81
C VAL A 247 6.98 -0.94 7.86
N VAL A 248 5.80 -1.29 8.36
CA VAL A 248 4.73 -1.90 7.55
C VAL A 248 4.22 -0.92 6.49
N SER A 249 3.99 0.35 6.85
CA SER A 249 3.56 1.37 5.90
C SER A 249 4.60 1.59 4.79
N LEU A 250 5.89 1.67 5.13
CA LEU A 250 6.96 1.81 4.13
C LEU A 250 7.15 0.57 3.25
N LEU A 251 6.98 -0.63 3.81
CA LEU A 251 6.99 -1.87 3.03
C LEU A 251 5.83 -1.88 2.02
N SER A 252 4.65 -1.46 2.47
CA SER A 252 3.46 -1.33 1.64
C SER A 252 3.66 -0.29 0.55
N HIS A 253 4.30 0.84 0.89
CA HIS A 253 4.71 1.86 -0.08
C HIS A 253 5.60 1.30 -1.19
N GLN A 254 6.60 0.48 -0.84
CA GLN A 254 7.45 -0.19 -1.82
C GLN A 254 6.65 -1.13 -2.73
N VAL A 255 5.68 -1.88 -2.18
CA VAL A 255 4.80 -2.74 -2.98
C VAL A 255 3.92 -1.91 -3.92
N LEU A 256 3.37 -0.79 -3.46
CA LEU A 256 2.57 0.11 -4.30
C LEU A 256 3.40 0.71 -5.44
N LEU A 257 4.64 1.11 -5.18
CA LEU A 257 5.56 1.56 -6.23
C LEU A 257 5.82 0.45 -7.26
N GLN A 258 6.01 -0.80 -6.82
CA GLN A 258 6.18 -1.94 -7.73
C GLN A 258 4.92 -2.18 -8.56
N ASN A 259 3.77 -2.21 -7.92
CA ASN A 259 2.50 -2.38 -8.60
C ASN A 259 2.30 -1.30 -9.67
N LEU A 260 2.64 -0.04 -9.35
CA LEU A 260 2.51 1.08 -10.28
C LEU A 260 3.51 0.98 -11.43
N TYR A 261 4.75 0.57 -11.17
CA TYR A 261 5.73 0.26 -12.22
C TYR A 261 5.15 -0.78 -13.18
N ASP A 262 4.67 -1.92 -12.64
CA ASP A 262 4.14 -2.99 -13.47
C ASP A 262 2.96 -2.45 -14.30
N ILE A 263 1.97 -1.80 -13.66
CA ILE A 263 0.76 -1.23 -14.29
C ILE A 263 1.09 -0.30 -15.47
N LEU A 264 2.02 0.64 -15.28
CA LEU A 264 2.30 1.65 -16.29
C LEU A 264 3.21 1.12 -17.40
N LEU A 265 4.24 0.37 -17.03
CA LEU A 265 5.39 0.11 -17.91
C LEU A 265 5.51 -1.35 -18.34
N GLU A 266 4.96 -2.30 -17.59
CA GLU A 266 4.97 -3.72 -17.94
C GLU A 266 3.77 -4.09 -18.83
N GLU A 267 4.00 -4.88 -19.87
CA GLU A 267 2.92 -5.36 -20.73
C GLU A 267 2.19 -6.55 -20.09
N PHE A 268 0.97 -6.33 -19.61
CA PHE A 268 0.09 -7.43 -19.15
C PHE A 268 -0.69 -8.10 -20.28
N VAL A 269 -0.83 -7.40 -21.42
CA VAL A 269 -1.66 -7.85 -22.53
C VAL A 269 -0.78 -8.56 -23.57
N LYS A 270 -0.61 -9.87 -23.42
CA LYS A 270 -0.43 -10.72 -24.60
C LYS A 270 -1.80 -10.86 -25.24
N GLY A 271 -2.12 -9.99 -26.20
CA GLY A 271 -3.21 -10.26 -27.13
C GLY A 271 -2.97 -11.62 -27.83
N PRO A 272 -4.00 -12.25 -28.41
CA PRO A 272 -3.79 -13.45 -29.22
C PRO A 272 -3.02 -13.06 -30.48
N SER A 273 -1.69 -13.01 -30.41
CA SER A 273 -0.80 -12.84 -31.55
C SER A 273 -0.68 -14.17 -32.28
N ASN A 274 -1.74 -14.54 -32.99
CA ASN A 274 -1.73 -15.51 -34.07
C ASN A 274 -2.47 -14.87 -35.24
N LEU A 275 -1.75 -14.11 -36.07
CA LEU A 275 -1.77 -14.30 -37.52
C LEU A 275 -0.67 -13.45 -38.18
N GLU A 276 0.21 -14.16 -38.88
CA GLU A 276 1.07 -13.72 -39.99
C GLU A 276 2.33 -12.90 -39.68
N GLU A 277 3.43 -13.65 -39.55
CA GLU A 277 4.75 -13.25 -40.05
C GLU A 277 4.65 -12.74 -41.50
N LYS A 278 4.75 -11.42 -41.72
CA LYS A 278 5.33 -10.87 -42.94
C LYS A 278 6.21 -9.65 -42.64
N MET A 279 7.49 -9.96 -42.50
CA MET A 279 8.65 -9.19 -42.90
C MET A 279 8.36 -7.85 -43.60
N THR A 280 8.56 -6.72 -42.90
CA THR A 280 9.06 -5.44 -43.47
C THR A 280 9.40 -4.44 -42.37
N VAL A 281 10.66 -3.95 -42.41
CA VAL A 281 11.22 -2.73 -41.79
C VAL A 281 11.11 -2.60 -40.26
N GLN A 282 12.24 -2.88 -39.58
CA GLN A 282 12.45 -2.59 -38.16
C GLN A 282 12.51 -1.07 -37.92
N VAL A 283 11.43 -0.49 -37.42
CA VAL A 283 11.47 0.64 -36.49
C VAL A 283 11.46 0.02 -35.09
N PRO A 284 12.34 0.41 -34.15
CA PRO A 284 12.25 -0.07 -32.79
C PRO A 284 11.02 0.57 -32.14
N GLU A 285 9.86 -0.08 -32.26
CA GLU A 285 8.68 0.33 -31.50
C GLU A 285 9.00 0.17 -30.01
N ASN A 286 8.90 1.26 -29.26
CA ASN A 286 9.02 1.31 -27.80
C ASN A 286 7.91 0.44 -27.18
N LYS A 287 8.19 -0.86 -26.97
CA LYS A 287 7.31 -1.88 -26.37
C LYS A 287 7.09 -1.75 -24.85
N LEU A 288 7.19 -0.55 -24.30
CA LEU A 288 7.06 -0.28 -22.86
C LEU A 288 5.98 0.78 -22.64
N ALA A 289 4.73 0.42 -22.92
CA ALA A 289 3.57 1.26 -22.65
C ALA A 289 2.43 0.36 -22.20
N GLY A 290 2.58 -0.23 -21.01
CA GLY A 290 1.62 -1.13 -20.37
C GLY A 290 0.20 -0.57 -20.40
N PHE A 291 -0.24 0.08 -19.32
CA PHE A 291 -1.52 0.78 -19.30
C PHE A 291 -1.45 2.27 -19.57
N LEU A 292 -0.27 2.83 -19.85
CA LEU A 292 -0.14 4.25 -20.23
C LEU A 292 -1.13 4.66 -21.35
N ARG A 293 -1.38 3.78 -22.33
CA ARG A 293 -2.31 4.02 -23.43
C ARG A 293 -3.79 4.18 -23.01
N TYR A 294 -4.17 3.67 -21.84
CA TYR A 294 -5.55 3.70 -21.34
C TYR A 294 -5.79 4.88 -20.38
N ILE A 295 -4.74 5.59 -19.98
CA ILE A 295 -4.79 6.64 -18.96
C ILE A 295 -4.66 7.99 -19.67
N SER A 296 -5.63 8.89 -19.47
CA SER A 296 -5.55 10.25 -20.00
C SER A 296 -4.40 11.04 -19.36
N MET A 297 -3.97 12.11 -20.01
CA MET A 297 -2.95 13.02 -19.44
C MET A 297 -3.39 13.66 -18.12
N GLN A 298 -4.69 13.83 -17.90
CA GLN A 298 -5.22 14.38 -16.64
C GLN A 298 -5.04 13.38 -15.49
N ASN A 299 -5.39 12.12 -15.72
CA ASN A 299 -5.20 11.05 -14.74
C ASN A 299 -3.72 10.74 -14.53
N LEU A 300 -2.91 10.79 -15.60
CA LEU A 300 -1.47 10.58 -15.52
C LEU A 300 -0.77 11.68 -14.72
N ALA A 301 -1.24 12.93 -14.79
CA ALA A 301 -0.70 14.02 -13.97
C ALA A 301 -0.85 13.72 -12.46
N VAL A 302 -1.95 13.12 -12.02
CA VAL A 302 -2.15 12.69 -10.62
C VAL A 302 -1.12 11.64 -10.22
N ILE A 303 -0.81 10.70 -11.11
CA ILE A 303 0.22 9.67 -10.91
C ILE A 303 1.62 10.30 -10.83
N PHE A 304 1.90 11.30 -11.65
CA PHE A 304 3.16 12.03 -11.60
C PHE A 304 3.32 12.80 -10.29
N ASP A 305 2.27 13.45 -9.82
CA ASP A 305 2.29 14.19 -8.55
C ASP A 305 2.56 13.25 -7.35
N LEU A 306 1.91 12.08 -7.30
CA LEU A 306 2.15 11.12 -6.21
C LEU A 306 3.56 10.52 -6.26
N LEU A 307 4.14 10.29 -7.45
CA LEU A 307 5.51 9.79 -7.60
C LEU A 307 6.53 10.84 -7.14
N LEU A 308 6.31 12.11 -7.48
CA LEU A 308 7.15 13.22 -7.03
C LEU A 308 7.04 13.43 -5.52
N ASP A 309 5.85 13.32 -4.92
CA ASP A 309 5.66 13.40 -3.47
C ASP A 309 6.40 12.26 -2.74
N SER A 310 6.33 11.04 -3.26
CA SER A 310 7.10 9.91 -2.74
C SER A 310 8.61 10.15 -2.81
N TYR A 311 9.10 10.57 -3.98
CA TYR A 311 10.51 10.90 -4.18
C TYR A 311 11.00 11.99 -3.21
N ARG A 312 10.24 13.08 -3.07
CA ARG A 312 10.56 14.20 -2.17
C ARG A 312 10.59 13.76 -0.72
N THR A 313 9.60 12.98 -0.28
CA THR A 313 9.52 12.46 1.09
C THR A 313 10.72 11.55 1.41
N ALA A 314 11.07 10.65 0.50
CA ALA A 314 12.22 9.76 0.67
C ALA A 314 13.54 10.54 0.74
N ARG A 315 13.74 11.53 -0.13
CA ARG A 315 14.93 12.39 -0.10
C ARG A 315 15.00 13.23 1.16
N GLU A 316 13.89 13.82 1.58
CA GLU A 316 13.84 14.61 2.81
C GLU A 316 14.23 13.76 4.02
N PHE A 317 13.71 12.53 4.12
CA PHE A 317 14.12 11.56 5.12
C PHE A 317 15.63 11.32 5.14
N ASP A 318 16.23 11.12 3.98
CA ASP A 318 17.66 10.81 3.88
C ASP A 318 18.57 11.97 4.31
N THR A 319 18.04 13.20 4.30
CA THR A 319 18.73 14.40 4.83
C THR A 319 18.63 14.58 6.34
N ARG A 320 17.91 13.71 7.07
CA ARG A 320 17.70 13.85 8.53
C ARG A 320 18.57 12.87 9.34
N PRO A 321 19.83 13.19 9.70
CA PRO A 321 20.74 12.25 10.35
C PRO A 321 20.24 11.76 11.73
N GLY A 322 19.62 12.63 12.53
CA GLY A 322 19.02 12.26 13.82
C GLY A 322 17.92 11.20 13.68
N LEU A 323 17.02 11.36 12.70
CA LEU A 323 15.95 10.38 12.42
C LEU A 323 16.53 9.04 11.96
N LYS A 324 17.55 9.07 11.08
CA LYS A 324 18.23 7.85 10.60
C LYS A 324 18.94 7.13 11.75
N CYS A 325 19.55 7.86 12.68
CA CYS A 325 20.18 7.32 13.87
C CYS A 325 19.17 6.66 14.81
N LEU A 326 18.06 7.35 15.09
CA LEU A 326 16.96 6.82 15.89
C LEU A 326 16.42 5.51 15.31
N LEU A 327 16.07 5.51 14.03
CA LEU A 327 15.47 4.33 13.40
C LEU A 327 16.48 3.17 13.30
N LYS A 328 17.77 3.45 13.09
CA LYS A 328 18.83 2.44 13.20
C LYS A 328 18.86 1.80 14.58
N LYS A 329 18.81 2.62 15.63
CA LYS A 329 18.87 2.15 17.03
C LYS A 329 17.65 1.30 17.38
N VAL A 330 16.46 1.74 17.00
CA VAL A 330 15.19 1.06 17.31
C VAL A 330 15.02 -0.22 16.49
N SER A 331 15.49 -0.25 15.24
CA SER A 331 15.37 -1.44 14.38
C SER A 331 16.47 -2.47 14.60
N GLY A 332 17.58 -2.09 15.24
CA GLY A 332 18.75 -2.96 15.42
C GLY A 332 19.47 -3.32 14.11
N ILE A 333 19.31 -2.53 13.04
CA ILE A 333 20.03 -2.77 11.78
C ILE A 333 21.49 -2.31 11.84
N SER A 334 22.37 -2.96 11.07
CA SER A 334 23.81 -2.67 11.05
C SER A 334 24.14 -1.37 10.30
N GLY A 335 23.41 -1.08 9.22
CA GLY A 335 23.60 0.10 8.36
C GLY A 335 22.86 1.35 8.85
N ALA A 336 23.12 2.49 8.21
CA ALA A 336 22.31 3.69 8.40
C ALA A 336 20.95 3.51 7.71
N ALA A 337 19.85 3.78 8.42
CA ALA A 337 18.53 3.73 7.81
C ALA A 337 18.43 4.75 6.68
N ASN A 338 17.97 4.34 5.49
CA ASN A 338 17.80 5.21 4.33
C ASN A 338 16.59 4.79 3.49
N LEU A 339 16.07 5.70 2.66
CA LEU A 339 14.97 5.43 1.71
C LEU A 339 15.43 5.53 0.25
N TYR A 340 16.70 5.18 -0.01
CA TYR A 340 17.28 5.26 -1.35
C TYR A 340 16.53 4.41 -2.37
N ARG A 341 16.05 3.21 -1.98
CA ARG A 341 15.25 2.35 -2.88
C ARG A 341 13.97 3.04 -3.32
N GLN A 342 13.22 3.61 -2.38
CA GLN A 342 11.96 4.28 -2.62
C GLN A 342 12.16 5.54 -3.47
N SER A 343 13.20 6.34 -3.18
CA SER A 343 13.54 7.51 -3.99
C SER A 343 13.92 7.13 -5.43
N ALA A 344 14.80 6.14 -5.61
CA ALA A 344 15.22 5.69 -6.94
C ALA A 344 14.06 5.10 -7.73
N MET A 345 13.26 4.24 -7.10
CA MET A 345 12.09 3.61 -7.73
C MET A 345 11.06 4.64 -8.17
N SER A 346 10.70 5.59 -7.30
CA SER A 346 9.73 6.64 -7.62
C SER A 346 10.19 7.52 -8.78
N PHE A 347 11.46 7.94 -8.76
CA PHE A 347 12.02 8.76 -9.83
C PHE A 347 12.13 7.99 -11.15
N ASN A 348 12.54 6.71 -11.10
CA ASN A 348 12.62 5.87 -12.29
C ASN A 348 11.23 5.68 -12.93
N ILE A 349 10.21 5.34 -12.15
CA ILE A 349 8.84 5.20 -12.67
C ILE A 349 8.39 6.52 -13.30
N TYR A 350 8.58 7.65 -12.61
CA TYR A 350 8.23 8.98 -13.12
C TYR A 350 8.91 9.27 -14.46
N PHE A 351 10.24 9.09 -14.53
CA PHE A 351 11.02 9.39 -15.72
C PHE A 351 10.63 8.50 -16.90
N HIS A 352 10.52 7.18 -16.67
CA HIS A 352 10.13 6.25 -17.73
C HIS A 352 8.71 6.51 -18.22
N ALA A 353 7.74 6.71 -17.32
CA ALA A 353 6.38 7.00 -17.71
C ALA A 353 6.25 8.33 -18.45
N LEU A 354 7.05 9.35 -18.09
CA LEU A 354 7.08 10.63 -18.81
C LEU A 354 7.68 10.52 -20.23
N VAL A 355 8.67 9.66 -20.43
CA VAL A 355 9.29 9.44 -21.75
C VAL A 355 8.40 8.58 -22.66
N CYS A 356 7.61 7.67 -22.06
CA CYS A 356 6.73 6.75 -22.77
C CYS A 356 5.32 7.30 -23.04
N ALA A 357 4.87 8.32 -22.29
CA ALA A 357 3.61 9.04 -22.51
C ALA A 357 3.76 10.12 -23.58
#